data_AF-A0A4Q4BDB7-F1
#
_entry.id   AF-A0A4Q4BDB7-F1
#
_cell.length_a   1.000
_cell.length_b   1.000
_cell.length_c   1.000
_cell.angle_alpha   90.00
_cell.angle_beta   90.00
_cell.angle_gamma   90.00
#
_symmetry.space_group_name_H-M   'P 1'
#
loop_
_entity.id
_entity.type
_entity.pdbx_description
1 polymer ?
#
loop_
_entity_poly.entity_id
_entity_poly.type
_entity_poly.pdbx_seq_one_letter_code
_entity_poly.pdbx_strand_id
1 'polypeptide(L)'
;MSTRAGSADLPLHGGRVPKWLSQRMARLGAVICQAIVQEYGRDELLSRLSHPFWFQSFGAVMGMDWHSSGITTSVIGALKGGLRPLENELGLHVCGGRGRHSRKTPEELIAIGNRVGFDGASL
;
A
#
# COMPACT_ATOMS: atom_id res chain seq x y z
N MET A 1 16.17 -31.79 25.25
CA MET A 1 15.93 -31.91 23.79
C MET A 1 15.53 -30.55 23.28
N SER A 2 16.40 -29.88 22.52
CA SER A 2 16.10 -28.58 21.92
C SER A 2 15.04 -28.77 20.82
N THR A 3 13.87 -28.17 21.03
CA THR A 3 12.87 -27.94 19.99
C THR A 3 13.51 -27.16 18.84
N ARG A 4 13.20 -27.52 17.58
CA ARG A 4 13.66 -26.77 16.39
C ARG A 4 13.41 -25.26 16.60
N ALA A 5 14.46 -24.46 16.54
CA ALA A 5 14.37 -23.00 16.47
C ALA A 5 14.34 -22.56 15.00
N GLY A 6 13.63 -21.46 14.69
CA GLY A 6 13.60 -20.86 13.34
C GLY A 6 12.38 -21.21 12.48
N SER A 7 11.36 -21.89 13.02
CA SER A 7 10.07 -22.08 12.36
C SER A 7 8.99 -21.26 13.07
N ALA A 8 8.15 -20.55 12.31
CA ALA A 8 6.97 -19.84 12.81
C ALA A 8 5.73 -20.33 12.07
N ASP A 9 4.76 -20.87 12.81
CA ASP A 9 3.45 -21.23 12.27
C ASP A 9 2.56 -19.99 12.30
N LEU A 10 2.24 -19.46 11.12
CA LEU A 10 1.40 -18.28 10.97
C LEU A 10 0.01 -18.73 10.50
N PRO A 11 -1.08 -18.38 11.20
CA PRO A 11 -2.42 -18.71 10.75
C PRO A 11 -2.70 -18.07 9.39
N LEU A 12 -3.29 -18.86 8.49
CA LEU A 12 -3.82 -18.31 7.25
C LEU A 12 -5.08 -17.51 7.57
N HIS A 13 -5.00 -16.19 7.42
CA HIS A 13 -6.14 -15.31 7.62
C HIS A 13 -7.06 -15.39 6.41
N GLY A 14 -8.14 -16.15 6.55
CA GLY A 14 -9.24 -16.17 5.60
C GLY A 14 -10.09 -14.90 5.63
N GLY A 15 -10.84 -14.65 4.57
CA GLY A 15 -11.81 -13.56 4.51
C GLY A 15 -11.29 -12.26 3.90
N ARG A 16 -12.01 -11.17 4.17
CA ARG A 16 -11.72 -9.83 3.63
C ARG A 16 -11.68 -8.83 4.78
N VAL A 17 -10.82 -7.83 4.63
CA VAL A 17 -10.82 -6.67 5.54
C VAL A 17 -12.22 -6.05 5.55
N PRO A 18 -12.88 -5.91 6.72
CA PRO A 18 -14.19 -5.27 6.81
C PRO A 18 -14.16 -3.84 6.25
N LYS A 19 -15.26 -3.41 5.63
CA LYS A 19 -15.35 -2.09 4.98
C LYS A 19 -15.04 -0.94 5.94
N TRP A 20 -15.48 -1.03 7.19
CA TRP A 20 -15.22 0.00 8.20
C TRP A 20 -13.72 0.12 8.51
N LEU A 21 -13.00 -1.01 8.52
CA LEU A 21 -11.57 -1.03 8.80
C LEU A 21 -10.80 -0.48 7.60
N SER A 22 -11.13 -0.93 6.39
CA SER A 22 -10.46 -0.44 5.19
C SER A 22 -10.65 1.08 4.97
N GLN A 23 -11.80 1.63 5.37
CA GLN A 23 -12.02 3.08 5.36
C GLN A 23 -11.15 3.83 6.38
N ARG A 24 -10.96 3.28 7.58
CA ARG A 24 -10.06 3.86 8.60
C ARG A 24 -8.59 3.75 8.18
N MET A 25 -8.21 2.58 7.66
CA MET A 25 -6.90 2.34 7.04
C MET A 25 -6.60 3.40 5.98
N ALA A 26 -7.52 3.63 5.04
CA ALA A 26 -7.32 4.60 3.96
C ALA A 26 -7.09 6.02 4.49
N ARG A 27 -7.88 6.46 5.47
CA ARG A 27 -7.74 7.80 6.08
C ARG A 27 -6.41 7.95 6.83
N LEU A 28 -6.08 6.99 7.69
CA LEU A 28 -4.84 7.03 8.48
C LEU A 28 -3.61 6.93 7.58
N GLY A 29 -3.62 5.99 6.63
CA GLY A 29 -2.51 5.82 5.69
C GLY A 29 -2.28 7.05 4.82
N ALA A 30 -3.35 7.70 4.34
CA ALA A 30 -3.25 8.92 3.56
C ALA A 30 -2.60 10.07 4.36
N VAL A 31 -3.04 10.29 5.60
CA VAL A 31 -2.48 11.35 6.45
C VAL A 31 -1.01 11.09 6.78
N ILE A 32 -0.63 9.84 7.07
CA ILE A 32 0.78 9.48 7.32
C ILE A 32 1.61 9.71 6.05
N CYS A 33 1.15 9.24 4.89
CA CYS A 33 1.84 9.47 3.63
C CYS A 33 1.99 10.96 3.32
N GLN A 34 0.93 11.76 3.51
CA GLN A 34 0.97 13.21 3.33
C GLN A 34 2.00 13.87 4.25
N ALA A 35 2.02 13.53 5.54
CA ALA A 35 3.01 14.05 6.48
C ALA A 35 4.44 13.68 6.07
N ILE A 36 4.68 12.44 5.63
CA ILE A 36 6.00 12.02 5.16
C ILE A 36 6.42 12.82 3.93
N VAL A 37 5.52 13.00 2.96
CA VAL A 37 5.83 13.73 1.72
C VAL A 37 6.07 15.22 2.00
N GLN A 38 5.29 15.84 2.88
CA GLN A 38 5.45 17.25 3.23
C GLN A 38 6.76 17.53 3.97
N GLU A 39 7.18 16.64 4.87
CA GLU A 39 8.38 16.84 5.71
C GLU A 39 9.67 16.33 5.07
N TYR A 40 9.60 15.24 4.28
CA TYR A 40 10.77 14.53 3.77
C TYR A 40 10.77 14.31 2.26
N GLY A 41 9.69 14.63 1.56
CA GLY A 41 9.56 14.42 0.11
C GLY A 41 9.06 13.03 -0.30
N ARG A 42 8.78 12.90 -1.60
CA ARG A 42 8.21 11.67 -2.21
C ARG A 42 9.18 10.50 -2.20
N ASP A 43 10.46 10.77 -2.42
CA ASP A 43 11.50 9.75 -2.50
C ASP A 43 11.66 9.03 -1.15
N GLU A 44 11.56 9.77 -0.05
CA GLU A 44 11.58 9.18 1.30
C GLU A 44 10.37 8.28 1.54
N LEU A 45 9.18 8.68 1.09
CA LEU A 45 8.00 7.82 1.19
C LEU A 45 8.21 6.50 0.42
N LEU A 46 8.73 6.57 -0.80
CA LEU A 46 9.00 5.38 -1.61
C LEU A 46 10.07 4.49 -0.97
N SER A 47 11.14 5.09 -0.45
CA SER A 47 12.18 4.39 0.31
C SER A 47 11.58 3.63 1.50
N ARG A 48 10.77 4.31 2.32
CA ARG A 48 10.06 3.70 3.47
C ARG A 48 9.11 2.58 3.06
N LEU A 49 8.30 2.80 2.02
CA LEU A 49 7.37 1.77 1.52
C LEU A 49 8.10 0.54 0.97
N SER A 50 9.31 0.72 0.41
CA SER A 50 10.14 -0.40 -0.05
C SER A 50 10.84 -1.17 1.08
N HIS A 51 11.00 -0.55 2.26
CA HIS A 51 11.66 -1.19 3.39
C HIS A 51 10.70 -2.19 4.08
N PRO A 52 11.00 -3.50 4.06
CA PRO A 52 10.03 -4.53 4.44
C PRO A 52 9.56 -4.41 5.89
N PHE A 53 10.46 -4.11 6.82
CA PHE A 53 10.09 -3.91 8.22
C PHE A 53 9.24 -2.66 8.42
N TRP A 54 9.52 -1.59 7.68
CA TRP A 54 8.77 -0.35 7.80
C TRP A 54 7.37 -0.54 7.23
N PHE A 55 7.25 -1.17 6.06
CA PHE A 55 5.97 -1.50 5.46
C PHE A 55 5.12 -2.42 6.36
N GLN A 56 5.75 -3.41 7.00
CA GLN A 56 5.07 -4.28 7.96
C GLN A 56 4.56 -3.50 9.17
N SER A 57 5.40 -2.66 9.78
CA SER A 57 5.03 -1.78 10.89
C SER A 57 3.92 -0.80 10.49
N PHE A 58 3.99 -0.26 9.27
CA PHE A 58 2.99 0.65 8.73
C PHE A 58 1.63 -0.04 8.58
N GLY A 59 1.60 -1.26 8.04
CA GLY A 59 0.38 -2.05 8.00
C GLY A 59 -0.17 -2.37 9.39
N ALA A 60 0.71 -2.63 10.37
CA ALA A 60 0.29 -2.81 11.76
C ALA A 60 -0.34 -1.55 12.38
N VAL A 61 0.26 -0.38 12.15
CA VAL A 61 -0.31 0.93 12.53
C VAL A 61 -1.67 1.17 11.88
N MET A 62 -1.85 0.72 10.64
CA MET A 62 -3.14 0.81 9.94
C MET A 62 -4.19 -0.19 10.47
N GLY A 63 -3.84 -1.08 11.41
CA GLY A 63 -4.76 -2.02 12.05
C GLY A 63 -4.74 -3.44 11.47
N MET A 64 -3.70 -3.80 10.71
CA MET A 64 -3.42 -5.19 10.34
C MET A 64 -2.66 -5.89 11.46
N ASP A 65 -2.80 -7.20 11.61
CA ASP A 65 -1.92 -7.94 12.50
C ASP A 65 -0.54 -8.16 11.86
N TRP A 66 0.51 -8.17 12.69
CA TRP A 66 1.91 -8.35 12.27
C TRP A 66 2.17 -9.65 11.49
N HIS A 67 1.27 -10.63 11.59
CA HIS A 67 1.37 -11.94 10.95
C HIS A 67 0.36 -12.10 9.80
N SER A 68 -0.26 -11.00 9.35
CA SER A 68 -1.24 -11.00 8.27
C SER A 68 -0.59 -11.27 6.92
N SER A 69 -0.87 -12.43 6.31
CA SER A 69 -0.41 -12.79 4.96
C SER A 69 -0.94 -11.85 3.86
N GLY A 70 -2.03 -11.13 4.12
CA GLY A 70 -2.66 -10.19 3.19
C GLY A 70 -2.17 -8.75 3.27
N ILE A 71 -1.14 -8.45 4.08
CA ILE A 71 -0.76 -7.07 4.43
C ILE A 71 -0.48 -6.18 3.22
N THR A 72 0.34 -6.64 2.27
CA THR A 72 0.66 -5.86 1.06
C THR A 72 -0.59 -5.51 0.27
N THR A 73 -1.50 -6.46 0.09
CA THR A 73 -2.71 -6.16 -0.67
C THR A 73 -3.64 -5.20 0.07
N SER A 74 -3.79 -5.39 1.38
CA SER A 74 -4.70 -4.58 2.19
C SER A 74 -4.20 -3.15 2.34
N VAL A 75 -2.91 -2.97 2.64
CA VAL A 75 -2.25 -1.67 2.79
C VAL A 75 -2.26 -0.91 1.47
N ILE A 76 -1.76 -1.51 0.38
CA ILE A 76 -1.74 -0.85 -0.93
C ILE A 76 -3.17 -0.56 -1.43
N GLY A 77 -4.12 -1.46 -1.19
CA GLY A 77 -5.53 -1.22 -1.51
C GLY A 77 -6.14 -0.04 -0.74
N ALA A 78 -5.81 0.09 0.55
CA ALA A 78 -6.23 1.23 1.36
C ALA A 78 -5.57 2.53 0.90
N LEU A 79 -4.25 2.52 0.63
CA LEU A 79 -3.52 3.68 0.11
C LEU A 79 -4.04 4.13 -1.25
N LYS A 80 -4.38 3.20 -2.16
CA LYS A 80 -4.97 3.55 -3.45
C LYS A 80 -6.27 4.34 -3.30
N GLY A 81 -7.11 3.98 -2.34
CA GLY A 81 -8.33 4.74 -2.04
C GLY A 81 -8.05 6.06 -1.33
N GLY A 82 -7.14 6.04 -0.35
CA GLY A 82 -6.85 7.18 0.53
C GLY A 82 -6.05 8.29 -0.15
N LEU A 83 -5.11 7.94 -1.03
CA LEU A 83 -4.27 8.89 -1.76
C LEU A 83 -4.94 9.44 -3.01
N ARG A 84 -5.99 8.78 -3.54
CA ARG A 84 -6.67 9.20 -4.77
C ARG A 84 -7.12 10.67 -4.79
N PRO A 85 -7.67 11.23 -3.70
CA PRO A 85 -8.02 12.66 -3.65
C PRO A 85 -6.82 13.61 -3.59
N LEU A 86 -5.63 13.09 -3.24
CA LEU A 86 -4.39 13.85 -3.00
C LEU A 86 -3.36 13.65 -4.13
N GLU A 87 -3.65 12.85 -5.16
CA GLU A 87 -2.65 12.45 -6.17
C GLU A 87 -2.01 13.64 -6.89
N ASN A 88 -2.79 14.71 -7.15
CA ASN A 88 -2.29 15.91 -7.81
C ASN A 88 -1.41 16.76 -6.87
N GLU A 89 -1.77 16.86 -5.58
CA GLU A 89 -1.00 17.59 -4.58
C GLU A 89 0.32 16.89 -4.29
N LEU A 90 0.26 15.57 -4.09
CA LEU A 90 1.40 14.76 -3.68
C LEU A 90 2.21 14.23 -4.85
N GLY A 91 1.70 14.29 -6.08
CA GLY A 91 2.34 13.67 -7.25
C GLY A 91 2.60 12.17 -7.07
N LEU A 92 1.68 11.48 -6.39
CA LEU A 92 1.75 10.05 -6.08
C LEU A 92 0.51 9.35 -6.63
N HIS A 93 0.72 8.26 -7.36
CA HIS A 93 -0.35 7.44 -7.90
C HIS A 93 -0.13 5.98 -7.51
N VAL A 94 -1.22 5.28 -7.16
CA VAL A 94 -1.17 3.86 -6.79
C VAL A 94 -1.92 3.04 -7.82
N CYS A 95 -1.19 2.19 -8.55
CA CYS A 95 -1.74 1.34 -9.60
C CYS A 95 -1.96 -0.10 -9.12
N GLY A 96 -2.81 -0.84 -9.84
CA GLY A 96 -3.04 -2.26 -9.62
C GLY A 96 -3.94 -2.58 -8.43
N GLY A 97 -3.71 -3.74 -7.80
CA GLY A 97 -4.50 -4.26 -6.69
C GLY A 97 -4.62 -5.78 -6.71
N ARG A 98 -5.57 -6.35 -5.95
CA ARG A 98 -5.78 -7.82 -5.91
C ARG A 98 -6.53 -8.34 -7.14
N GLY A 99 -6.19 -9.54 -7.59
CA GLY A 99 -6.98 -10.32 -8.54
C GLY A 99 -7.18 -9.57 -9.86
N ARG A 100 -8.43 -9.34 -10.29
CA ARG A 100 -8.70 -8.62 -11.55
C ARG A 100 -8.09 -7.21 -11.61
N HIS A 101 -7.82 -6.58 -10.47
CA HIS A 101 -7.27 -5.23 -10.41
C HIS A 101 -5.76 -5.21 -10.71
N SER A 102 -5.00 -6.28 -10.44
CA SER A 102 -3.57 -6.31 -10.80
C SER A 102 -3.38 -6.25 -12.32
N ARG A 103 -4.27 -6.92 -13.06
CA ARG A 103 -4.25 -6.94 -14.53
C ARG A 103 -4.61 -5.60 -15.17
N LYS A 104 -5.10 -4.62 -14.40
CA LYS A 104 -5.44 -3.27 -14.89
C LYS A 104 -4.28 -2.28 -14.78
N THR A 105 -3.14 -2.71 -14.26
CA THR A 105 -1.98 -1.83 -14.04
C THR A 105 -1.53 -1.14 -15.33
N PRO A 106 -1.40 -1.83 -16.49
CA PRO A 106 -1.00 -1.16 -17.73
C PRO A 106 -1.96 -0.05 -18.16
N GLU A 107 -3.27 -0.29 -18.12
CA GLU A 107 -4.27 0.73 -18.49
C GLU A 107 -4.29 1.90 -17.51
N GLU A 108 -4.07 1.64 -16.22
CA GLU A 108 -3.95 2.68 -15.20
C GLU A 108 -2.70 3.55 -15.43
N LEU A 109 -1.55 2.95 -15.76
CA LEU A 109 -0.32 3.67 -16.07
C LEU A 109 -0.48 4.56 -17.30
N ILE A 110 -1.07 4.05 -18.38
CA ILE A 110 -1.39 4.83 -19.59
C ILE A 110 -2.31 6.00 -19.25
N ALA A 111 -3.36 5.75 -18.46
CA ALA A 111 -4.31 6.80 -18.06
C ALA A 111 -3.65 7.88 -17.19
N ILE A 112 -2.71 7.52 -16.31
CA ILE A 112 -1.95 8.48 -15.51
C ILE A 112 -0.97 9.25 -16.41
N GLY A 113 -0.25 8.56 -17.30
CA GLY A 113 0.68 9.16 -18.26
C GLY A 113 0.03 10.24 -19.12
N ASN A 114 -1.18 9.97 -19.62
CA ASN A 114 -1.99 10.95 -20.37
C ASN A 114 -2.41 12.18 -19.54
N ARG A 115 -2.52 12.07 -18.20
CA ARG A 115 -2.88 13.19 -17.32
C ARG A 115 -1.68 13.99 -16.84
N VAL A 116 -0.56 13.32 -16.59
CA VAL A 116 0.62 13.88 -15.90
C VAL A 116 1.76 14.19 -16.87
N GLY A 117 1.72 13.65 -18.09
CA GLY A 117 2.68 13.97 -19.16
C GLY A 117 3.89 13.03 -19.20
N PHE A 118 3.68 11.71 -19.10
CA PHE A 118 4.72 10.71 -19.33
C PHE A 118 4.22 9.53 -20.17
N ASP A 119 5.13 8.78 -20.78
CA ASP A 119 4.78 7.58 -21.55
C ASP A 119 4.48 6.39 -20.62
N GLY A 120 3.21 6.24 -20.25
CA GLY A 120 2.75 5.13 -19.41
C GLY A 120 2.75 3.76 -20.10
N ALA A 121 2.92 3.67 -21.42
CA ALA A 121 3.03 2.39 -22.13
C ALA A 121 4.47 1.83 -22.10
N SER A 122 5.46 2.68 -21.80
CA SER A 122 6.87 2.31 -21.69
C SER A 122 7.30 1.73 -20.33
N LEU A 123 6.38 1.72 -19.36
CA LEU A 123 6.56 1.20 -17.99
C LEU A 123 5.87 -0.15 -17.80
#